data_AF-A0A8H6RL64-F1
#
_entry.id   AF-A0A8H6RL64-F1
#
_cell.length_a   1.000
_cell.length_b   1.000
_cell.length_c   1.000
_cell.angle_alpha   90.00
_cell.angle_beta   90.00
_cell.angle_gamma   90.00
#
_symmetry.space_group_name_H-M   'P 1'
#
loop_
_entity.id
_entity.type
_entity.pdbx_description
1 polymer ?
#
loop_
_entity_poly.entity_id
_entity_poly.type
_entity_poly.pdbx_seq_one_letter_code
_entity_poly.pdbx_strand_id
1 'polypeptide(L)'
;MSRPLLCLLNIIFAFATYITEHPEQGWEQNANAAQVFFSRAQTLSRGPRRASLDMVQALLLMCQYRQGTQSSNEAYLLHGLAVRLAIQIGLHSKTACGSLSPLDAEIRKRTWFACVYVDSTLAMTYGRPISIPDNYTSFELPLNCSLESLDTVAMESARDDRGHVSLLTASIQLYQILNDILRRAYGANLEPDVSLSLAEMLEVIVNLESRLQLLQATLPTSLLARPWLEDQEHSNVIARLSVIFRLRFLNVRLLLHRPVLVHQLRSIGGQPPALTTSSLFQDFAKQSTMVCHEAACEVVQIVSVIAKKSPGLLGAPWFSVYFVFNAALSVFACLVAEADKEPLSNKFDFHDSVAALQKSIAAIEKVGGGAKPPRRALATLSKALKMSTALAQSRADQGAPPEGMLKISDALPTPSQASLQPISILEQQTGPSKILHESILDTWTEADWDLFSDVAAFGSEFGGFNAA
;
A
#
# COMPACT_ATOMS: atom_id res chain seq x y z
N MET A 1 -0.16 -38.56 -5.66
CA MET A 1 0.21 -37.21 -5.17
C MET A 1 -0.23 -37.07 -3.72
N SER A 2 0.59 -36.44 -2.86
CA SER A 2 0.23 -36.19 -1.46
C SER A 2 -0.90 -35.14 -1.37
N ARG A 3 -1.68 -35.17 -0.29
CA ARG A 3 -2.74 -34.16 -0.05
C ARG A 3 -2.19 -32.72 0.01
N PRO A 4 -1.05 -32.44 0.69
CA PRO A 4 -0.42 -31.12 0.66
C PRO A 4 -0.02 -30.65 -0.74
N LEU A 5 0.55 -31.54 -1.56
CA LEU A 5 0.92 -31.19 -2.94
C LEU A 5 -0.30 -30.88 -3.80
N LEU A 6 -1.39 -31.63 -3.66
CA LEU A 6 -2.65 -31.32 -4.36
C LEU A 6 -3.23 -29.97 -3.91
N CYS A 7 -3.11 -29.63 -2.63
CA CYS A 7 -3.50 -28.32 -2.10
C CYS A 7 -2.69 -27.21 -2.77
N LEU A 8 -1.36 -27.37 -2.81
CA LEU A 8 -0.43 -26.45 -3.44
C LEU A 8 -0.73 -26.26 -4.94
N LEU A 9 -0.94 -27.36 -5.67
CA LEU A 9 -1.24 -27.30 -7.09
C LEU A 9 -2.55 -26.57 -7.39
N ASN A 10 -3.60 -26.81 -6.60
CA ASN A 10 -4.88 -26.12 -6.77
C ASN A 10 -4.74 -24.61 -6.50
N ILE A 11 -3.99 -24.18 -5.49
CA ILE A 11 -3.81 -22.74 -5.26
C ILE A 11 -2.92 -22.08 -6.33
N ILE A 12 -1.94 -22.80 -6.89
CA ILE A 12 -1.17 -22.33 -8.05
C ILE A 12 -2.10 -22.13 -9.25
N PHE A 13 -2.98 -23.08 -9.54
CA PHE A 13 -3.98 -22.93 -10.61
C PHE A 13 -4.95 -21.78 -10.34
N ALA A 14 -5.40 -21.59 -9.11
CA ALA A 14 -6.24 -20.44 -8.75
C ALA A 14 -5.54 -19.11 -9.09
N PHE A 15 -4.26 -18.95 -8.72
CA PHE A 15 -3.50 -17.76 -9.09
C PHE A 15 -3.32 -17.61 -10.59
N ALA A 16 -2.86 -18.67 -11.27
CA ALA A 16 -2.62 -18.64 -12.71
C ALA A 16 -3.89 -18.26 -13.46
N THR A 17 -5.03 -18.87 -13.14
CA THR A 17 -6.32 -18.53 -13.74
C THR A 17 -6.76 -17.10 -13.43
N TYR A 18 -6.51 -16.60 -12.20
CA TYR A 18 -6.89 -15.23 -11.84
C TYR A 18 -6.09 -14.17 -12.62
N ILE A 19 -4.78 -14.39 -12.79
CA ILE A 19 -3.86 -13.41 -13.39
C ILE A 19 -3.74 -13.54 -14.91
N THR A 20 -4.24 -14.63 -15.51
CA THR A 20 -4.17 -14.81 -16.95
C THR A 20 -5.08 -13.80 -17.63
N GLU A 21 -4.53 -12.95 -18.47
CA GLU A 21 -5.29 -12.05 -19.33
C GLU A 21 -5.83 -12.86 -20.52
N HIS A 22 -7.14 -13.00 -20.60
CA HIS A 22 -7.83 -13.53 -21.77
C HIS A 22 -8.53 -12.35 -22.45
N PRO A 23 -8.08 -11.90 -23.64
CA PRO A 23 -8.66 -10.72 -24.32
C PRO A 23 -10.17 -10.80 -24.53
N GLU A 24 -10.72 -12.01 -24.61
CA GLU A 24 -12.14 -12.28 -24.86
C GLU A 24 -12.96 -12.54 -23.58
N GLN A 25 -12.31 -12.68 -22.41
CA GLN A 25 -12.99 -12.98 -21.15
C GLN A 25 -12.84 -11.84 -20.15
N GLY A 26 -13.96 -11.44 -19.54
CA GLY A 26 -13.95 -10.44 -18.49
C GLY A 26 -13.26 -10.95 -17.22
N TRP A 27 -12.66 -10.04 -16.45
CA TRP A 27 -12.00 -10.35 -15.17
C TRP A 27 -12.90 -11.17 -14.21
N GLU A 28 -14.22 -10.96 -14.23
CA GLU A 28 -15.20 -11.70 -13.40
C GLU A 28 -15.21 -13.19 -13.72
N GLN A 29 -15.07 -13.55 -15.00
CA GLN A 29 -15.06 -14.94 -15.43
C GLN A 29 -13.79 -15.64 -14.94
N ASN A 30 -12.64 -14.97 -15.05
CA ASN A 30 -11.37 -15.47 -14.53
C ASN A 30 -11.40 -15.61 -13.00
N ALA A 31 -11.98 -14.63 -12.30
CA ALA A 31 -12.16 -14.69 -10.86
C ALA A 31 -13.05 -15.87 -10.44
N ASN A 32 -14.16 -16.10 -11.15
CA ASN A 32 -15.06 -17.23 -10.90
C ASN A 32 -14.38 -18.57 -11.16
N ALA A 33 -13.62 -18.70 -12.26
CA ALA A 33 -12.87 -19.91 -12.56
C ALA A 33 -11.76 -20.18 -11.53
N ALA A 34 -11.02 -19.14 -11.13
CA ALA A 34 -9.99 -19.21 -10.08
C ALA A 34 -10.59 -19.66 -8.74
N GLN A 35 -11.80 -19.19 -8.40
CA GLN A 35 -12.49 -19.52 -7.16
C GLN A 35 -12.81 -21.02 -7.04
N VAL A 36 -13.04 -21.73 -8.16
CA VAL A 36 -13.23 -23.19 -8.16
C VAL A 36 -11.97 -23.90 -7.66
N PHE A 37 -10.80 -23.51 -8.17
CA PHE A 37 -9.53 -24.06 -7.72
C PHE A 37 -9.21 -23.68 -6.27
N PHE A 38 -9.50 -22.43 -5.88
CA PHE A 38 -9.32 -21.99 -4.50
C PHE A 38 -10.16 -22.81 -3.52
N SER A 39 -11.44 -23.05 -3.83
CA SER A 39 -12.34 -23.86 -2.98
C SER A 39 -11.82 -25.29 -2.77
N ARG A 40 -11.24 -25.90 -3.82
CA ARG A 40 -10.57 -27.20 -3.73
C ARG A 40 -9.35 -27.14 -2.82
N ALA A 41 -8.48 -26.14 -2.98
CA ALA A 41 -7.33 -25.95 -2.10
C ALA A 41 -7.77 -25.76 -0.64
N GLN A 42 -8.79 -24.95 -0.38
CA GLN A 42 -9.33 -24.73 0.97
C GLN A 42 -9.82 -26.04 1.61
N THR A 43 -10.57 -26.85 0.86
CA THR A 43 -11.03 -28.17 1.32
C THR A 43 -9.86 -29.12 1.61
N LEU A 44 -8.84 -29.12 0.75
CA LEU A 44 -7.64 -29.94 0.93
C LEU A 44 -6.84 -29.50 2.18
N SER A 45 -6.78 -28.20 2.47
CA SER A 45 -6.07 -27.66 3.64
C SER A 45 -6.68 -28.07 4.98
N ARG A 46 -7.99 -28.32 5.04
CA ARG A 46 -8.76 -28.60 6.29
C ARG A 46 -8.61 -30.03 6.84
N GLY A 47 -7.97 -30.95 6.12
CA GLY A 47 -7.75 -32.33 6.57
C GLY A 47 -6.72 -32.46 7.72
N PRO A 48 -6.39 -33.67 8.19
CA PRO A 48 -5.34 -33.86 9.19
C PRO A 48 -4.04 -33.20 8.73
N ARG A 49 -3.67 -32.11 9.42
CA ARG A 49 -2.61 -31.19 8.99
C ARG A 49 -1.25 -31.75 9.39
N ARG A 50 -0.66 -32.58 8.53
CA ARG A 50 0.76 -32.90 8.65
C ARG A 50 1.56 -31.68 8.21
N ALA A 51 2.44 -31.19 9.09
CA ALA A 51 3.34 -30.11 8.74
C ALA A 51 4.30 -30.58 7.63
N SER A 52 4.25 -29.92 6.49
CA SER A 52 5.11 -30.19 5.33
C SER A 52 5.39 -28.88 4.59
N LEU A 53 6.47 -28.88 3.81
CA LEU A 53 6.86 -27.71 3.03
C LEU A 53 5.75 -27.30 2.04
N ASP A 54 5.18 -28.26 1.31
CA ASP A 54 4.08 -28.01 0.38
C ASP A 54 2.87 -27.35 1.06
N MET A 55 2.55 -27.74 2.30
CA MET A 55 1.43 -27.16 3.03
C MET A 55 1.73 -25.72 3.47
N VAL A 56 2.97 -25.44 3.90
CA VAL A 56 3.40 -24.06 4.21
C VAL A 56 3.28 -23.18 2.97
N GLN A 57 3.81 -23.64 1.83
CA GLN A 57 3.73 -22.92 0.56
C GLN A 57 2.28 -22.74 0.10
N ALA A 58 1.44 -23.76 0.23
CA ALA A 58 0.03 -23.68 -0.13
C ALA A 58 -0.70 -22.64 0.72
N LEU A 59 -0.48 -22.62 2.04
CA LEU A 59 -1.11 -21.65 2.94
C LEU A 59 -0.64 -20.21 2.69
N LEU A 60 0.65 -20.01 2.39
CA LEU A 60 1.17 -18.69 2.00
C LEU A 60 0.50 -18.17 0.73
N LEU A 61 0.37 -19.02 -0.29
CA LEU A 61 -0.33 -18.67 -1.52
C LEU A 61 -1.83 -18.43 -1.24
N MET A 62 -2.48 -19.26 -0.43
CA MET A 62 -3.89 -19.04 -0.07
C MET A 62 -4.07 -17.71 0.65
N CYS A 63 -3.16 -17.35 1.56
CA CYS A 63 -3.13 -16.05 2.21
C CYS A 63 -3.07 -14.92 1.17
N GLN A 64 -2.09 -14.95 0.27
CA GLN A 64 -1.93 -13.93 -0.78
C GLN A 64 -3.15 -13.83 -1.71
N TYR A 65 -3.79 -14.95 -2.05
CA TYR A 65 -5.01 -14.96 -2.85
C TYR A 65 -6.17 -14.28 -2.08
N ARG A 66 -6.26 -14.51 -0.77
CA ARG A 66 -7.24 -13.85 0.10
C ARG A 66 -7.00 -12.37 0.31
N GLN A 67 -5.75 -11.91 0.24
CA GLN A 67 -5.45 -10.48 0.27
C GLN A 67 -6.14 -9.73 -0.88
N GLY A 68 -6.34 -10.38 -2.03
CA GLY A 68 -7.07 -9.82 -3.16
C GLY A 68 -8.60 -9.88 -3.09
N THR A 69 -9.20 -10.59 -2.11
CA THR A 69 -10.63 -10.97 -2.15
C THR A 69 -11.50 -10.49 -0.97
N GLN A 70 -11.15 -9.38 -0.28
CA GLN A 70 -11.89 -8.85 0.88
C GLN A 70 -12.09 -9.87 2.00
N SER A 71 -11.01 -10.54 2.41
CA SER A 71 -11.06 -11.48 3.54
C SER A 71 -9.80 -11.34 4.36
N SER A 72 -9.55 -10.15 4.92
CA SER A 72 -8.31 -9.85 5.67
C SER A 72 -8.13 -10.79 6.86
N ASN A 73 -9.23 -11.09 7.54
CA ASN A 73 -9.26 -12.01 8.66
C ASN A 73 -8.85 -13.43 8.21
N GLU A 74 -9.40 -13.91 7.08
CA GLU A 74 -9.01 -15.22 6.55
C GLU A 74 -7.54 -15.24 6.12
N ALA A 75 -7.08 -14.20 5.42
CA ALA A 75 -5.69 -14.06 5.01
C ALA A 75 -4.73 -14.08 6.22
N TYR A 76 -5.06 -13.34 7.28
CA TYR A 76 -4.27 -13.30 8.51
C TYR A 76 -4.24 -14.67 9.23
N LEU A 77 -5.38 -15.36 9.32
CA LEU A 77 -5.46 -16.69 9.92
C LEU A 77 -4.67 -17.75 9.13
N LEU A 78 -4.76 -17.72 7.80
CA LEU A 78 -3.99 -18.59 6.91
C LEU A 78 -2.49 -18.36 7.07
N HIS A 79 -2.06 -17.11 7.16
CA HIS A 79 -0.66 -16.76 7.40
C HIS A 79 -0.17 -17.22 8.77
N GLY A 80 -0.91 -16.94 9.85
CA GLY A 80 -0.54 -17.39 11.18
C GLY A 80 -0.41 -18.93 11.27
N LEU A 81 -1.23 -19.67 10.54
CA LEU A 81 -1.09 -21.11 10.41
C LEU A 81 0.17 -21.50 9.60
N ALA A 82 0.45 -20.83 8.48
CA ALA A 82 1.64 -21.08 7.67
C ALA A 82 2.92 -20.90 8.50
N VAL A 83 3.01 -19.81 9.29
CA VAL A 83 4.15 -19.53 10.18
C VAL A 83 4.32 -20.63 11.22
N ARG A 84 3.23 -21.05 11.90
CA ARG A 84 3.30 -22.14 12.90
C ARG A 84 3.78 -23.46 12.28
N LEU A 85 3.28 -23.82 11.09
CA LEU A 85 3.75 -25.02 10.39
C LEU A 85 5.20 -24.90 9.91
N ALA A 86 5.62 -23.72 9.46
CA ALA A 86 7.00 -23.45 9.08
C ALA A 86 7.97 -23.60 10.26
N ILE A 87 7.56 -23.09 11.43
CA ILE A 87 8.31 -23.26 12.68
C ILE A 87 8.37 -24.74 13.08
N GLN A 88 7.24 -25.45 13.00
CA GLN A 88 7.16 -26.88 13.34
C GLN A 88 8.10 -27.76 12.50
N ILE A 89 8.32 -27.43 11.22
CA ILE A 89 9.27 -28.16 10.35
C ILE A 89 10.68 -27.54 10.32
N GLY A 90 10.95 -26.57 11.19
CA GLY A 90 12.28 -25.99 11.40
C GLY A 90 12.74 -24.95 10.39
N LEU A 91 11.87 -24.35 9.57
CA LEU A 91 12.30 -23.43 8.50
C LEU A 91 13.02 -22.16 9.00
N HIS A 92 12.72 -21.75 10.23
CA HIS A 92 13.32 -20.59 10.90
C HIS A 92 14.73 -20.84 11.46
N SER A 93 15.19 -22.10 11.50
CA SER A 93 16.44 -22.48 12.15
C SER A 93 17.51 -22.87 11.14
N LYS A 94 18.68 -22.21 11.21
CA LYS A 94 19.85 -22.55 10.40
C LYS A 94 20.32 -23.99 10.65
N THR A 95 20.27 -24.46 11.90
CA THR A 95 20.74 -25.81 12.26
C THR A 95 19.82 -26.90 11.74
N ALA A 96 18.52 -26.65 11.69
CA ALA A 96 17.54 -27.61 11.17
C ALA A 96 17.70 -27.90 9.67
N CYS A 97 18.36 -27.00 8.93
CA CYS A 97 18.67 -27.16 7.51
C CYS A 97 20.08 -27.70 7.23
N GLY A 98 20.93 -27.87 8.25
CA GLY A 98 22.36 -28.16 8.07
C GLY A 98 22.70 -29.51 7.45
N SER A 99 21.77 -30.48 7.49
CA SER A 99 21.94 -31.83 6.92
C SER A 99 21.22 -32.03 5.58
N LEU A 100 20.65 -30.97 5.01
CA LEU A 100 19.88 -31.03 3.76
C LEU A 100 20.78 -30.83 2.54
N SER A 101 20.30 -31.24 1.36
CA SER A 101 20.94 -30.87 0.09
C SER A 101 20.96 -29.34 -0.07
N PRO A 102 21.92 -28.76 -0.81
CA PRO A 102 21.93 -27.32 -1.09
C PRO A 102 20.62 -26.79 -1.68
N LEU A 103 20.01 -27.58 -2.58
CA LEU A 103 18.71 -27.29 -3.18
C LEU A 103 17.60 -27.24 -2.12
N ASP A 104 17.45 -28.29 -1.31
CA ASP A 104 16.41 -28.37 -0.28
C ASP A 104 16.56 -27.27 0.78
N ALA A 105 17.80 -26.99 1.19
CA ALA A 105 18.11 -25.92 2.12
C ALA A 105 17.70 -24.55 1.56
N GLU A 106 17.96 -24.29 0.27
CA GLU A 106 17.61 -23.03 -0.37
C GLU A 106 16.10 -22.89 -0.59
N ILE A 107 15.37 -23.95 -0.99
CA ILE A 107 13.90 -23.92 -1.10
C ILE A 107 13.26 -23.59 0.25
N ARG A 108 13.75 -24.21 1.33
CA ARG A 108 13.27 -23.96 2.70
C ARG A 108 13.57 -22.54 3.16
N LYS A 109 14.78 -22.04 2.87
CA LYS A 109 15.18 -20.66 3.17
C LYS A 109 14.29 -19.65 2.45
N ARG A 110 14.07 -19.81 1.14
CA ARG A 110 13.17 -18.95 0.35
C ARG A 110 11.73 -19.01 0.87
N THR A 111 11.26 -20.19 1.26
CA THR A 111 9.92 -20.35 1.85
C THR A 111 9.81 -19.65 3.21
N TRP A 112 10.83 -19.71 4.06
CA TRP A 112 10.86 -18.98 5.33
C TRP A 112 10.82 -17.46 5.12
N PHE A 113 11.67 -16.93 4.24
CA PHE A 113 11.66 -15.50 3.96
C PHE A 113 10.37 -15.04 3.25
N ALA A 114 9.68 -15.92 2.52
CA ALA A 114 8.33 -15.65 2.04
C ALA A 114 7.33 -15.50 3.21
N CYS A 115 7.44 -16.28 4.28
CA CYS A 115 6.67 -16.04 5.52
C CYS A 115 6.98 -14.65 6.09
N VAL A 116 8.25 -14.29 6.24
CA VAL A 116 8.68 -13.00 6.80
C VAL A 116 8.14 -11.82 5.97
N TYR A 117 8.26 -11.92 4.64
CA TYR A 117 7.76 -10.92 3.71
C TYR A 117 6.23 -10.77 3.79
N VAL A 118 5.48 -11.88 3.82
CA VAL A 118 4.02 -11.85 3.93
C VAL A 118 3.58 -11.28 5.28
N ASP A 119 4.25 -11.62 6.37
CA ASP A 119 3.96 -11.09 7.71
C ASP A 119 4.03 -9.56 7.73
N SER A 120 5.12 -9.03 7.18
CA SER A 120 5.39 -7.60 7.08
C SER A 120 4.37 -6.90 6.15
N THR A 121 3.99 -7.55 5.04
CA THR A 121 2.95 -7.04 4.14
C THR A 121 1.59 -6.95 4.83
N LEU A 122 1.19 -7.99 5.58
CA LEU A 122 -0.09 -8.01 6.30
C LEU A 122 -0.11 -6.99 7.44
N ALA A 123 1.01 -6.81 8.14
CA ALA A 123 1.13 -5.79 9.18
C ALA A 123 0.92 -4.38 8.60
N MET A 124 1.54 -4.10 7.46
CA MET A 124 1.40 -2.84 6.73
C MET A 124 0.00 -2.61 6.16
N THR A 125 -0.65 -3.64 5.61
CA THR A 125 -1.94 -3.48 4.92
C THR A 125 -3.15 -3.59 5.85
N TYR A 126 -3.04 -4.34 6.95
CA TYR A 126 -4.17 -4.61 7.87
C TYR A 126 -4.00 -4.06 9.27
N GLY A 127 -2.88 -3.39 9.56
CA GLY A 127 -2.70 -2.65 10.81
C GLY A 127 -2.52 -3.56 11.99
N ARG A 128 -1.99 -4.76 11.71
CA ARG A 128 -1.73 -5.78 12.72
C ARG A 128 -0.28 -5.71 13.15
N PRO A 129 0.04 -6.06 14.39
CA PRO A 129 1.42 -6.23 14.81
C PRO A 129 2.12 -7.33 13.99
N ILE A 130 3.39 -7.10 13.70
CA ILE A 130 4.28 -8.10 13.12
C ILE A 130 4.35 -9.29 14.07
N SER A 131 4.14 -10.50 13.57
CA SER A 131 4.03 -11.70 14.38
C SER A 131 5.35 -12.50 14.44
N ILE A 132 6.26 -12.30 13.49
CA ILE A 132 7.57 -12.95 13.46
C ILE A 132 8.62 -12.04 14.12
N PRO A 133 9.28 -12.48 15.21
CA PRO A 133 10.32 -11.69 15.88
C PRO A 133 11.60 -11.54 15.03
N ASP A 134 12.34 -10.44 15.21
CA ASP A 134 13.53 -10.13 14.40
C ASP A 134 14.63 -11.17 14.47
N ASN A 135 14.83 -11.77 15.65
CA ASN A 135 15.86 -12.80 15.84
C ASN A 135 15.60 -14.07 15.02
N TYR A 136 14.38 -14.26 14.49
CA TYR A 136 14.05 -15.34 13.56
C TYR A 136 14.43 -15.01 12.10
N THR A 137 15.00 -13.83 11.85
CA THR A 137 15.43 -13.36 10.53
C THR A 137 16.93 -13.08 10.45
N SER A 138 17.68 -13.34 11.51
CA SER A 138 19.10 -12.97 11.67
C SER A 138 20.10 -13.88 10.93
N PHE A 139 19.68 -14.59 9.88
CA PHE A 139 20.56 -15.45 9.08
C PHE A 139 20.61 -15.03 7.61
N GLU A 140 21.55 -15.62 6.87
CA GLU A 140 21.88 -15.25 5.49
C GLU A 140 20.65 -15.23 4.56
N LEU A 141 20.58 -14.17 3.74
CA LEU A 141 19.54 -13.99 2.72
C LEU A 141 19.59 -15.11 1.66
N PRO A 142 18.51 -15.31 0.88
CA PRO A 142 18.48 -16.25 -0.24
C PRO A 142 19.62 -16.03 -1.24
N LEU A 143 20.17 -17.14 -1.75
CA LEU A 143 21.24 -17.12 -2.76
C LEU A 143 20.65 -16.67 -4.09
N ASN A 144 21.27 -15.68 -4.73
CA ASN A 144 20.85 -15.15 -6.02
C ASN A 144 21.23 -16.07 -7.20
N CYS A 145 20.67 -17.28 -7.22
CA CYS A 145 20.89 -18.30 -8.23
C CYS A 145 19.56 -18.97 -8.62
N SER A 146 19.51 -19.62 -9.79
CA SER A 146 18.38 -20.47 -10.13
C SER A 146 18.36 -21.71 -9.23
N LEU A 147 17.18 -22.29 -8.98
CA LEU A 147 17.11 -23.51 -8.16
C LEU A 147 17.73 -24.69 -8.93
N GLU A 148 17.58 -24.73 -10.24
CA GLU A 148 18.16 -25.76 -11.13
C GLU A 148 19.69 -25.79 -11.04
N SER A 149 20.33 -24.65 -10.79
CA SER A 149 21.80 -24.58 -10.62
C SER A 149 22.30 -25.24 -9.33
N LEU A 150 21.42 -25.42 -8.35
CA LEU A 150 21.72 -26.11 -7.09
C LEU A 150 21.39 -27.61 -7.17
N ASP A 151 20.73 -28.04 -8.24
CA ASP A 151 20.47 -29.44 -8.53
C ASP A 151 21.63 -30.03 -9.32
N THR A 152 22.31 -31.03 -8.74
CA THR A 152 23.46 -31.69 -9.35
C THR A 152 23.10 -32.45 -10.64
N VAL A 153 21.81 -32.68 -10.93
CA VAL A 153 21.33 -33.48 -12.07
C VAL A 153 20.86 -32.63 -13.26
N ALA A 154 20.58 -31.33 -13.08
CA ALA A 154 19.86 -30.50 -14.05
C ALA A 154 20.71 -29.42 -14.76
N MET A 155 21.99 -29.70 -15.03
CA MET A 155 22.94 -28.72 -15.61
C MET A 155 22.60 -28.24 -17.04
N GLU A 156 21.73 -28.94 -17.80
CA GLU A 156 21.56 -28.71 -19.23
C GLU A 156 20.48 -27.68 -19.61
N SER A 157 19.71 -27.12 -18.66
CA SER A 157 18.65 -26.14 -18.98
C SER A 157 18.34 -25.12 -17.88
N ALA A 158 19.37 -24.55 -17.24
CA ALA A 158 19.15 -23.49 -16.24
C ALA A 158 18.44 -22.27 -16.88
N ARG A 159 17.16 -22.08 -16.56
CA ARG A 159 16.46 -20.82 -16.81
C ARG A 159 17.08 -19.74 -15.93
N ASP A 160 17.24 -18.53 -16.47
CA ASP A 160 17.79 -17.41 -15.71
C ASP A 160 16.77 -16.84 -14.71
N ASP A 161 16.64 -17.52 -13.58
CA ASP A 161 15.77 -17.11 -12.47
C ASP A 161 16.39 -16.03 -11.57
N ARG A 162 17.59 -15.51 -11.90
CA ARG A 162 18.31 -14.52 -11.07
C ARG A 162 17.49 -13.25 -10.85
N GLY A 163 16.66 -12.86 -11.83
CA GLY A 163 15.76 -11.71 -11.67
C GLY A 163 14.76 -11.88 -10.53
N HIS A 164 14.12 -13.05 -10.42
CA HIS A 164 13.12 -13.34 -9.39
C HIS A 164 13.72 -13.36 -7.98
N VAL A 165 14.89 -13.97 -7.84
CA VAL A 165 15.56 -14.06 -6.55
C VAL A 165 16.14 -12.71 -6.13
N SER A 166 16.68 -11.96 -7.08
CA SER A 166 17.09 -10.56 -6.85
C SER A 166 15.93 -9.72 -6.29
N LEU A 167 14.72 -9.84 -6.88
CA LEU A 167 13.54 -9.16 -6.36
C LEU A 167 13.19 -9.62 -4.94
N LEU A 168 13.23 -10.94 -4.67
CA LEU A 168 12.94 -11.50 -3.35
C LEU A 168 13.91 -10.92 -2.30
N THR A 169 15.21 -11.01 -2.56
CA THR A 169 16.26 -10.51 -1.65
C THR A 169 16.11 -9.01 -1.41
N ALA A 170 15.92 -8.21 -2.47
CA ALA A 170 15.70 -6.78 -2.34
C ALA A 170 14.40 -6.46 -1.57
N SER A 171 13.32 -7.23 -1.78
CA SER A 171 12.06 -7.07 -1.06
C SER A 171 12.21 -7.41 0.42
N ILE A 172 12.96 -8.45 0.78
CA ILE A 172 13.24 -8.78 2.18
C ILE A 172 13.95 -7.60 2.87
N GLN A 173 14.99 -7.06 2.24
CA GLN A 173 15.74 -5.92 2.79
C GLN A 173 14.87 -4.67 2.92
N LEU A 174 14.05 -4.37 1.91
CA LEU A 174 13.10 -3.26 1.96
C LEU A 174 12.10 -3.43 3.11
N TYR A 175 11.59 -4.65 3.31
CA TYR A 175 10.57 -4.90 4.32
C TYR A 175 11.16 -5.00 5.74
N GLN A 176 12.46 -5.28 5.89
CA GLN A 176 13.16 -5.05 7.16
C GLN A 176 13.15 -3.57 7.54
N ILE A 177 13.35 -2.66 6.57
CA ILE A 177 13.22 -1.21 6.81
C ILE A 177 11.77 -0.87 7.15
N LEU A 178 10.79 -1.41 6.41
CA LEU A 178 9.37 -1.23 6.72
C LEU A 178 9.03 -1.66 8.15
N ASN A 179 9.55 -2.79 8.62
CA ASN A 179 9.27 -3.27 9.97
C ASN A 179 9.79 -2.30 11.04
N ASP A 180 10.94 -1.67 10.80
CA ASP A 180 11.47 -0.63 11.68
C ASP A 180 10.63 0.66 11.61
N ILE A 181 10.10 1.02 10.44
CA ILE A 181 9.13 2.12 10.30
C ILE A 181 7.90 1.83 11.15
N LEU A 182 7.28 0.66 10.99
CA LEU A 182 6.07 0.29 11.73
C LEU A 182 6.29 0.31 13.25
N ARG A 183 7.46 -0.14 13.72
CA ARG A 183 7.80 -0.11 15.16
C ARG A 183 8.02 1.29 15.69
N ARG A 184 8.86 2.08 15.01
CA ARG A 184 9.35 3.37 15.53
C ARG A 184 8.43 4.54 15.22
N ALA A 185 7.74 4.52 14.09
CA ALA A 185 6.86 5.59 13.64
C ALA A 185 5.37 5.31 13.88
N TYR A 186 4.98 4.04 13.98
CA TYR A 186 3.58 3.60 14.11
C TYR A 186 3.33 2.74 15.36
N GLY A 187 4.20 2.82 16.38
CA GLY A 187 3.98 2.15 17.67
C GLY A 187 3.77 0.64 17.57
N ALA A 188 4.39 0.01 16.56
CA ALA A 188 4.24 -1.40 16.24
C ALA A 188 2.78 -1.85 15.95
N ASN A 189 1.91 -0.92 15.55
CA ASN A 189 0.47 -1.15 15.36
C ASN A 189 -0.25 -1.63 16.64
N LEU A 190 0.27 -1.28 17.82
CA LEU A 190 -0.34 -1.65 19.09
C LEU A 190 -1.43 -0.69 19.52
N GLU A 191 -1.24 0.60 19.22
CA GLU A 191 -2.16 1.68 19.59
C GLU A 191 -2.50 2.52 18.35
N PRO A 192 -3.75 2.98 18.21
CA PRO A 192 -4.19 3.75 17.05
C PRO A 192 -3.63 5.18 17.01
N ASP A 193 -3.25 5.76 18.15
CA ASP A 193 -2.66 7.09 18.22
C ASP A 193 -1.30 7.06 18.90
N VAL A 194 -0.26 7.21 18.08
CA VAL A 194 1.13 7.27 18.55
C VAL A 194 1.55 8.74 18.56
N SER A 195 1.79 9.26 19.76
CA SER A 195 2.17 10.65 19.96
C SER A 195 3.70 10.78 19.99
N LEU A 196 4.32 10.81 18.81
CA LEU A 196 5.72 11.21 18.66
C LEU A 196 5.84 12.73 18.62
N SER A 197 6.90 13.28 19.18
CA SER A 197 7.31 14.66 18.91
C SER A 197 7.87 14.80 17.50
N LEU A 198 7.84 16.02 16.95
CA LEU A 198 8.42 16.29 15.63
C LEU A 198 9.91 15.91 15.57
N ALA A 199 10.66 16.12 16.66
CA ALA A 199 12.07 15.76 16.74
C ALA A 199 12.30 14.24 16.63
N GLU A 200 11.49 13.43 17.32
CA GLU A 200 11.57 11.96 17.24
C GLU A 200 11.19 11.47 15.84
N MET A 201 10.14 12.03 15.23
CA MET A 201 9.78 11.69 13.85
C MET A 201 10.93 11.95 12.88
N LEU A 202 11.58 13.12 12.99
CA LEU A 202 12.68 13.50 12.11
C LEU A 202 13.93 12.63 12.33
N GLU A 203 14.23 12.22 13.56
CA GLU A 203 15.31 11.27 13.85
C GLU A 203 15.07 9.93 13.15
N VAL A 204 13.84 9.39 13.26
CA VAL A 204 13.44 8.15 12.58
C VAL A 204 13.57 8.30 11.06
N ILE A 205 13.12 9.42 10.49
CA ILE A 205 13.22 9.71 9.05
C ILE A 205 14.67 9.72 8.59
N VAL A 206 15.55 10.49 9.25
CA VAL A 206 16.96 10.59 8.85
C VAL A 206 17.63 9.22 8.89
N ASN A 207 17.37 8.43 9.94
CA ASN A 207 17.95 7.11 10.08
C ASN A 207 17.47 6.15 8.98
N LEU A 208 16.17 6.05 8.75
CA LEU A 208 15.59 5.05 7.84
C LEU A 208 15.70 5.47 6.36
N GLU A 209 15.69 6.76 6.06
CA GLU A 209 15.92 7.27 4.70
C GLU A 209 17.36 6.95 4.23
N SER A 210 18.35 7.03 5.13
CA SER A 210 19.73 6.63 4.81
C SER A 210 19.83 5.14 4.39
N ARG A 211 19.04 4.28 5.03
CA ARG A 211 18.97 2.85 4.71
C ARG A 211 18.22 2.59 3.41
N LEU A 212 17.15 3.34 3.13
CA LEU A 212 16.44 3.28 1.85
C LEU A 212 17.36 3.68 0.69
N GLN A 213 18.14 4.76 0.86
CA GLN A 213 19.11 5.21 -0.14
C GLN A 213 20.23 4.19 -0.35
N LEU A 214 20.78 3.63 0.73
CA LEU A 214 21.78 2.57 0.64
C LEU A 214 21.23 1.35 -0.10
N LEU A 215 20.03 0.89 0.24
CA LEU A 215 19.38 -0.22 -0.46
C LEU A 215 19.28 0.10 -1.94
N GLN A 216 18.74 1.26 -2.31
CA GLN A 216 18.59 1.70 -3.70
C GLN A 216 19.92 1.72 -4.47
N ALA A 217 21.01 2.15 -3.83
CA ALA A 217 22.34 2.19 -4.43
C ALA A 217 22.95 0.79 -4.68
N THR A 218 22.53 -0.22 -3.91
CA THR A 218 23.03 -1.61 -4.02
C THR A 218 22.20 -2.52 -4.93
N LEU A 219 21.09 -2.02 -5.49
CA LEU A 219 20.20 -2.84 -6.31
C LEU A 219 20.85 -3.25 -7.63
N PRO A 220 20.56 -4.48 -8.13
CA PRO A 220 20.90 -4.86 -9.49
C PRO A 220 20.28 -3.93 -10.53
N THR A 221 20.99 -3.68 -11.63
CA THR A 221 20.54 -2.82 -12.74
C THR A 221 19.18 -3.22 -13.32
N SER A 222 18.87 -4.52 -13.30
CA SER A 222 17.57 -5.05 -13.73
C SER A 222 16.39 -4.54 -12.91
N LEU A 223 16.57 -4.27 -11.61
CA LEU A 223 15.54 -3.70 -10.73
C LEU A 223 15.51 -2.16 -10.76
N LEU A 224 16.56 -1.53 -11.29
CA LEU A 224 16.63 -0.07 -11.47
C LEU A 224 15.95 0.41 -12.75
N ALA A 225 15.60 -0.50 -13.66
CA ALA A 225 14.92 -0.20 -14.92
C ALA A 225 13.58 0.53 -14.69
N ARG A 226 13.30 1.56 -15.52
CA ARG A 226 12.12 2.43 -15.43
C ARG A 226 11.26 2.36 -16.71
N PRO A 227 10.61 1.21 -16.98
CA PRO A 227 9.86 1.01 -18.23
C PRO A 227 8.70 2.00 -18.45
N TRP A 228 8.19 2.63 -17.40
CA TRP A 228 7.14 3.66 -17.52
C TRP A 228 7.63 5.01 -18.07
N LEU A 229 8.95 5.22 -18.14
CA LEU A 229 9.54 6.40 -18.79
C LEU A 229 9.88 6.14 -20.26
N GLU A 230 9.80 4.89 -20.70
CA GLU A 230 10.15 4.49 -22.04
C GLU A 230 8.89 4.50 -22.94
N ASP A 231 9.10 4.78 -24.23
CA ASP A 231 8.00 4.83 -25.18
C ASP A 231 7.55 3.44 -25.63
N GLN A 232 8.42 2.43 -25.54
CA GLN A 232 8.17 1.07 -25.99
C GLN A 232 7.28 0.29 -25.01
N GLU A 233 6.42 -0.57 -25.55
CA GLU A 233 5.68 -1.55 -24.76
C GLU A 233 6.60 -2.63 -24.24
N HIS A 234 6.44 -2.96 -22.96
CA HIS A 234 7.27 -3.93 -22.27
C HIS A 234 6.41 -5.10 -21.80
N SER A 235 6.83 -6.32 -22.12
CA SER A 235 6.15 -7.56 -21.70
C SER A 235 7.10 -8.53 -20.98
N ASN A 236 8.38 -8.16 -20.81
CA ASN A 236 9.35 -9.04 -20.18
C ASN A 236 9.18 -9.07 -18.65
N VAL A 237 9.56 -10.21 -18.06
CA VAL A 237 9.46 -10.43 -16.61
C VAL A 237 10.28 -9.40 -15.84
N ILE A 238 11.47 -9.03 -16.30
CA ILE A 238 12.38 -8.11 -15.60
C ILE A 238 11.73 -6.73 -15.41
N ALA A 239 11.12 -6.17 -16.45
CA ALA A 239 10.39 -4.90 -16.40
C ALA A 239 9.23 -4.97 -15.38
N ARG A 240 8.52 -6.11 -15.31
CA ARG A 240 7.48 -6.32 -14.29
C ARG A 240 8.08 -6.32 -12.89
N LEU A 241 9.22 -7.00 -12.67
CA LEU A 241 9.86 -7.04 -11.36
C LEU A 241 10.37 -5.65 -10.93
N SER A 242 10.90 -4.85 -11.85
CA SER A 242 11.37 -3.49 -11.56
C SER A 242 10.21 -2.54 -11.19
N VAL A 243 9.08 -2.62 -11.91
CA VAL A 243 7.84 -1.88 -11.59
C VAL A 243 7.33 -2.26 -10.20
N ILE A 244 7.20 -3.56 -9.93
CA ILE A 244 6.71 -4.06 -8.63
C ILE A 244 7.62 -3.57 -7.49
N PHE A 245 8.94 -3.67 -7.67
CA PHE A 245 9.88 -3.21 -6.65
C PHE A 245 9.79 -1.70 -6.43
N ARG A 246 9.74 -0.90 -7.50
CA ARG A 246 9.65 0.56 -7.39
C ARG A 246 8.38 0.99 -6.65
N LEU A 247 7.23 0.38 -6.97
CA LEU A 247 5.97 0.67 -6.28
C LEU A 247 6.06 0.35 -4.79
N ARG A 248 6.64 -0.80 -4.42
CA ARG A 248 6.88 -1.16 -3.00
C ARG A 248 7.82 -0.17 -2.32
N PHE A 249 8.93 0.17 -2.97
CA PHE A 249 9.91 1.12 -2.43
C PHE A 249 9.29 2.48 -2.15
N LEU A 250 8.54 3.02 -3.11
CA LEU A 250 7.85 4.30 -2.96
C LEU A 250 6.80 4.24 -1.86
N ASN A 251 6.05 3.13 -1.74
CA ASN A 251 5.08 2.97 -0.67
C ASN A 251 5.72 2.92 0.73
N VAL A 252 6.84 2.21 0.90
CA VAL A 252 7.59 2.21 2.16
C VAL A 252 8.11 3.61 2.50
N ARG A 253 8.61 4.35 1.49
CA ARG A 253 9.05 5.74 1.67
C ARG A 253 7.88 6.67 2.03
N LEU A 254 6.70 6.48 1.45
CA LEU A 254 5.48 7.21 1.83
C LEU A 254 5.14 6.98 3.30
N LEU A 255 5.17 5.73 3.76
CA LEU A 255 4.92 5.40 5.17
C LEU A 255 5.98 6.03 6.09
N LEU A 256 7.24 6.15 5.66
CA LEU A 256 8.27 6.82 6.46
C LEU A 256 7.96 8.30 6.72
N HIS A 257 7.50 9.02 5.70
CA HIS A 257 7.30 10.48 5.77
C HIS A 257 5.89 10.89 6.21
N ARG A 258 4.90 9.99 6.10
CA ARG A 258 3.51 10.26 6.45
C ARG A 258 3.28 10.76 7.87
N PRO A 259 3.96 10.29 8.94
CA PRO A 259 3.75 10.79 10.30
C PRO A 259 3.94 12.31 10.42
N VAL A 260 4.92 12.87 9.72
CA VAL A 260 5.18 14.32 9.69
C VAL A 260 4.05 15.07 8.99
N LEU A 261 3.55 14.55 7.87
CA LEU A 261 2.41 15.12 7.16
C LEU A 261 1.15 15.11 8.05
N VAL A 262 0.90 14.01 8.76
CA VAL A 262 -0.22 13.91 9.72
C VAL A 262 -0.05 14.90 10.88
N HIS A 263 1.16 15.05 11.41
CA HIS A 263 1.46 16.04 12.45
C HIS A 263 1.15 17.47 11.99
N GLN A 264 1.53 17.82 10.76
CA GLN A 264 1.21 19.13 10.16
C GLN A 264 -0.31 19.31 10.02
N LEU A 265 -1.03 18.32 9.51
CA LEU A 265 -2.49 18.39 9.38
C LEU A 265 -3.20 18.58 10.74
N ARG A 266 -2.74 17.89 11.79
CA ARG A 266 -3.27 18.06 13.15
C ARG A 266 -3.07 19.48 13.68
N SER A 267 -1.92 20.09 13.35
CA SER A 267 -1.64 21.49 13.71
C SER A 267 -2.58 22.48 13.02
N ILE A 268 -2.90 22.24 11.73
CA ILE A 268 -3.87 23.05 10.96
C ILE A 268 -5.29 22.87 11.53
N GLY A 269 -5.62 21.66 11.97
CA GLY A 269 -6.89 21.30 12.60
C GLY A 269 -7.13 21.94 13.99
N GLY A 270 -6.18 22.71 14.50
CA GLY A 270 -6.34 23.44 15.77
C GLY A 270 -5.91 22.66 17.01
N GLN A 271 -5.22 21.51 16.86
CA GLN A 271 -4.52 20.91 18.00
C GLN A 271 -3.28 21.76 18.31
N PRO A 272 -3.14 22.28 19.55
CA PRO A 272 -2.00 23.13 19.91
C PRO A 272 -0.71 22.31 19.76
N PRO A 273 0.33 22.82 19.08
CA PRO A 273 1.61 22.15 19.02
C PRO A 273 2.14 22.00 20.44
N ALA A 274 2.49 20.76 20.83
CA ALA A 274 3.18 20.49 22.08
C ALA A 274 4.56 21.17 21.99
N LEU A 275 4.64 22.41 22.52
CA LEU A 275 5.79 23.30 22.52
C LEU A 275 6.14 23.93 21.16
N THR A 276 6.60 25.18 21.20
CA THR A 276 7.15 25.92 20.07
C THR A 276 8.37 25.17 19.52
N THR A 277 8.14 24.34 18.50
CA THR A 277 9.22 23.67 17.75
C THR A 277 10.12 24.71 17.09
N SER A 278 11.43 24.51 17.13
CA SER A 278 12.39 25.40 16.46
C SER A 278 12.06 25.54 14.96
N SER A 279 12.36 26.71 14.38
CA SER A 279 12.18 26.96 12.95
C SER A 279 12.88 25.91 12.08
N LEU A 280 14.03 25.42 12.53
CA LEU A 280 14.78 24.37 11.88
C LEU A 280 13.97 23.07 11.72
N PHE A 281 13.29 22.61 12.77
CA PHE A 281 12.48 21.38 12.69
C PHE A 281 11.29 21.56 11.74
N GLN A 282 10.73 22.77 11.66
CA GLN A 282 9.67 23.09 10.72
C GLN A 282 10.16 23.06 9.26
N ASP A 283 11.35 23.56 8.97
CA ASP A 283 11.95 23.46 7.63
C ASP A 283 12.20 22.00 7.22
N PHE A 284 12.70 21.17 8.14
CA PHE A 284 12.83 19.73 7.90
C PHE A 284 11.47 19.06 7.69
N ALA A 285 10.44 19.47 8.42
CA ALA A 285 9.08 18.94 8.26
C ALA A 285 8.52 19.27 6.86
N LYS A 286 8.68 20.52 6.40
CA LYS A 286 8.30 20.95 5.05
C LYS A 286 9.02 20.11 3.99
N GLN A 287 10.33 19.90 4.13
CA GLN A 287 11.09 19.07 3.20
C GLN A 287 10.62 17.60 3.21
N SER A 288 10.35 17.03 4.40
CA SER A 288 9.81 15.68 4.54
C SER A 288 8.46 15.53 3.82
N THR A 289 7.58 16.52 3.94
CA THR A 289 6.30 16.52 3.24
C THR A 289 6.45 16.61 1.73
N MET A 290 7.42 17.40 1.23
CA MET A 290 7.73 17.42 -0.20
C MET A 290 8.22 16.06 -0.70
N VAL A 291 9.06 15.36 0.07
CA VAL A 291 9.50 14.00 -0.28
C VAL A 291 8.31 13.02 -0.34
N CYS A 292 7.37 13.15 0.59
CA CYS A 292 6.12 12.38 0.58
C CYS A 292 5.30 12.66 -0.68
N HIS A 293 5.13 13.94 -1.04
CA HIS A 293 4.40 14.37 -2.23
C HIS A 293 5.03 13.84 -3.53
N GLU A 294 6.34 13.99 -3.69
CA GLU A 294 7.08 13.52 -4.87
C GLU A 294 6.93 11.99 -5.03
N ALA A 295 7.08 11.24 -3.94
CA ALA A 295 6.91 9.79 -3.96
C ALA A 295 5.47 9.38 -4.35
N ALA A 296 4.47 10.10 -3.85
CA ALA A 296 3.06 9.85 -4.16
C ALA A 296 2.75 10.13 -5.64
N CYS A 297 3.22 11.27 -6.15
CA CYS A 297 3.08 11.63 -7.56
C CYS A 297 3.73 10.60 -8.48
N GLU A 298 4.92 10.08 -8.11
CA GLU A 298 5.59 9.05 -8.89
C GLU A 298 4.79 7.73 -8.90
N VAL A 299 4.22 7.29 -7.78
CA VAL A 299 3.34 6.10 -7.75
C VAL A 299 2.16 6.28 -8.72
N VAL A 300 1.48 7.42 -8.66
CA VAL A 300 0.36 7.74 -9.57
C VAL A 300 0.80 7.73 -11.03
N GLN A 301 1.97 8.30 -11.33
CA GLN A 301 2.54 8.30 -12.68
C GLN A 301 2.81 6.87 -13.17
N ILE A 302 3.50 6.06 -12.38
CA ILE A 302 3.84 4.67 -12.74
C ILE A 302 2.57 3.90 -13.07
N VAL A 303 1.59 3.88 -12.17
CA VAL A 303 0.40 3.05 -12.37
C VAL A 303 -0.48 3.59 -13.49
N SER A 304 -0.63 4.91 -13.64
CA SER A 304 -1.43 5.48 -14.73
C SER A 304 -0.83 5.22 -16.12
N VAL A 305 0.49 5.25 -16.27
CA VAL A 305 1.18 4.93 -17.53
C VAL A 305 1.14 3.44 -17.82
N ILE A 306 1.51 2.61 -16.85
CA ILE A 306 1.59 1.16 -17.03
C ILE A 306 0.19 0.57 -17.26
N ALA A 307 -0.83 1.00 -16.51
CA ALA A 307 -2.21 0.57 -16.74
C ALA A 307 -2.67 0.88 -18.18
N LYS A 308 -2.17 1.97 -18.77
CA LYS A 308 -2.45 2.35 -20.16
C LYS A 308 -1.71 1.49 -21.17
N LYS A 309 -0.37 1.41 -21.05
CA LYS A 309 0.52 0.83 -22.06
C LYS A 309 0.78 -0.67 -21.91
N SER A 310 0.92 -1.16 -20.67
CA SER A 310 1.41 -2.52 -20.41
C SER A 310 0.84 -3.07 -19.09
N PRO A 311 -0.48 -3.30 -19.00
CA PRO A 311 -1.17 -3.64 -17.74
C PRO A 311 -0.59 -4.88 -17.05
N GLY A 312 -0.11 -5.87 -17.80
CA GLY A 312 0.54 -7.07 -17.26
C GLY A 312 1.79 -6.81 -16.39
N LEU A 313 2.39 -5.61 -16.43
CA LEU A 313 3.52 -5.25 -15.58
C LEU A 313 3.11 -4.85 -14.15
N LEU A 314 1.82 -4.60 -13.89
CA LEU A 314 1.31 -4.28 -12.54
C LEU A 314 1.19 -5.53 -11.64
N GLY A 315 1.39 -6.72 -12.21
CA GLY A 315 1.30 -7.98 -11.48
C GLY A 315 -0.12 -8.22 -10.95
N ALA A 316 -0.27 -8.30 -9.64
CA ALA A 316 -1.57 -8.50 -9.00
C ALA A 316 -2.31 -7.15 -8.85
N PRO A 317 -3.52 -6.99 -9.45
CA PRO A 317 -4.21 -5.70 -9.51
C PRO A 317 -4.51 -5.05 -8.15
N TRP A 318 -4.79 -5.84 -7.11
CA TRP A 318 -5.15 -5.32 -5.78
C TRP A 318 -4.01 -4.56 -5.09
N PHE A 319 -2.76 -4.97 -5.27
CA PHE A 319 -1.61 -4.25 -4.72
C PHE A 319 -1.43 -2.89 -5.41
N SER A 320 -1.64 -2.84 -6.73
CA SER A 320 -1.58 -1.58 -7.48
C SER A 320 -2.66 -0.61 -7.05
N VAL A 321 -3.88 -1.10 -6.79
CA VAL A 321 -4.97 -0.28 -6.22
C VAL A 321 -4.59 0.22 -4.83
N TYR A 322 -4.05 -0.63 -3.95
CA TYR A 322 -3.59 -0.24 -2.62
C TYR A 322 -2.54 0.88 -2.67
N PHE A 323 -1.51 0.73 -3.52
CA PHE A 323 -0.45 1.73 -3.65
C PHE A 323 -0.94 3.05 -4.22
N VAL A 324 -1.76 3.03 -5.29
CA VAL A 324 -2.31 4.25 -5.89
C VAL A 324 -3.26 4.96 -4.94
N PHE A 325 -4.09 4.21 -4.21
CA PHE A 325 -5.00 4.79 -3.23
C PHE A 325 -4.23 5.52 -2.11
N ASN A 326 -3.21 4.86 -1.55
CA ASN A 326 -2.35 5.44 -0.52
C ASN A 326 -1.59 6.67 -1.00
N ALA A 327 -1.08 6.64 -2.23
CA ALA A 327 -0.42 7.77 -2.86
C ALA A 327 -1.41 8.93 -3.08
N ALA A 328 -2.59 8.66 -3.63
CA ALA A 328 -3.60 9.68 -3.88
C ALA A 328 -4.07 10.36 -2.59
N LEU A 329 -4.28 9.60 -1.50
CA LEU A 329 -4.54 10.20 -0.20
C LEU A 329 -3.39 11.13 0.22
N SER A 330 -2.14 10.68 0.12
CA SER A 330 -0.97 11.50 0.47
C SER A 330 -0.89 12.80 -0.36
N VAL A 331 -1.21 12.76 -1.65
CA VAL A 331 -1.32 13.96 -2.51
C VAL A 331 -2.43 14.89 -1.99
N PHE A 332 -3.60 14.34 -1.66
CA PHE A 332 -4.71 15.12 -1.11
C PHE A 332 -4.34 15.81 0.22
N ALA A 333 -3.63 15.12 1.12
CA ALA A 333 -3.16 15.74 2.35
C ALA A 333 -2.16 16.87 2.11
N CYS A 334 -1.25 16.71 1.14
CA CYS A 334 -0.32 17.77 0.80
C CYS A 334 -1.07 19.00 0.24
N LEU A 335 -2.09 18.78 -0.60
CA LEU A 335 -2.97 19.86 -1.09
C LEU A 335 -3.67 20.61 0.04
N VAL A 336 -4.15 19.87 1.05
CA VAL A 336 -4.77 20.46 2.24
C VAL A 336 -3.75 21.26 3.05
N ALA A 337 -2.56 20.71 3.28
CA ALA A 337 -1.51 21.37 4.02
C ALA A 337 -1.01 22.64 3.31
N GLU A 338 -0.96 22.65 1.98
CA GLU A 338 -0.63 23.81 1.15
C GLU A 338 -1.72 24.87 1.08
N ALA A 339 -2.97 24.52 1.40
CA ALA A 339 -4.08 25.46 1.42
C ALA A 339 -4.08 26.34 2.69
N ASP A 340 -3.25 26.03 3.69
CA ASP A 340 -3.07 26.88 4.87
C ASP A 340 -2.15 28.08 4.56
N LYS A 341 -2.11 29.05 5.48
CA LYS A 341 -1.49 30.38 5.27
C LYS A 341 0.02 30.35 5.03
N GLU A 342 0.72 29.27 5.38
CA GLU A 342 2.14 29.08 5.06
C GLU A 342 2.31 27.98 3.99
N PRO A 343 2.69 28.32 2.75
CA PRO A 343 2.96 27.32 1.73
C PRO A 343 4.10 26.38 2.16
N LEU A 344 3.98 25.07 1.87
CA LEU A 344 5.03 24.10 2.23
C LEU A 344 6.27 24.34 1.36
N SER A 345 6.08 24.74 0.09
CA SER A 345 7.17 25.10 -0.81
C SER A 345 6.72 25.95 -2.00
N ASN A 346 7.57 26.90 -2.42
CA ASN A 346 7.39 27.60 -3.71
C ASN A 346 7.48 26.65 -4.93
N LYS A 347 7.93 25.41 -4.74
CA LYS A 347 7.99 24.38 -5.80
C LYS A 347 6.74 23.51 -5.87
N PHE A 348 5.81 23.64 -4.93
CA PHE A 348 4.59 22.85 -4.95
C PHE A 348 3.63 23.36 -6.02
N ASP A 349 3.30 22.49 -6.97
CA ASP A 349 2.29 22.80 -7.99
C ASP A 349 0.93 22.21 -7.57
N PHE A 350 0.01 23.11 -7.24
CA PHE A 350 -1.34 22.76 -6.82
C PHE A 350 -2.16 22.13 -7.96
N HIS A 351 -2.01 22.63 -9.18
CA HIS A 351 -2.77 22.17 -10.33
C HIS A 351 -2.31 20.76 -10.76
N ASP A 352 -1.00 20.53 -10.81
CA ASP A 352 -0.45 19.20 -11.13
C ASP A 352 -0.83 18.16 -10.08
N SER A 353 -0.93 18.56 -8.81
CA SER A 353 -1.38 17.69 -7.72
C SER A 353 -2.86 17.31 -7.85
N VAL A 354 -3.73 18.25 -8.25
CA VAL A 354 -5.13 17.95 -8.58
C VAL A 354 -5.21 17.01 -9.80
N ALA A 355 -4.39 17.24 -10.83
CA ALA A 355 -4.31 16.36 -11.99
C ALA A 355 -3.79 14.95 -11.62
N ALA A 356 -2.90 14.83 -10.63
CA ALA A 356 -2.48 13.54 -10.09
C ALA A 356 -3.65 12.80 -9.42
N LEU A 357 -4.50 13.46 -8.64
CA LEU A 357 -5.71 12.85 -8.09
C LEU A 357 -6.64 12.34 -9.20
N GLN A 358 -6.86 13.10 -10.27
CA GLN A 358 -7.66 12.66 -11.42
C GLN A 358 -7.05 11.42 -12.10
N LYS A 359 -5.73 11.42 -12.33
CA LYS A 359 -5.00 10.27 -12.89
C LYS A 359 -5.12 9.03 -12.00
N SER A 360 -5.13 9.20 -10.67
CA SER A 360 -5.27 8.10 -9.72
C SER A 360 -6.63 7.41 -9.80
N ILE A 361 -7.71 8.18 -9.92
CA ILE A 361 -9.08 7.67 -10.10
C ILE A 361 -9.16 6.86 -11.40
N ALA A 362 -8.72 7.44 -12.52
CA ALA A 362 -8.72 6.77 -13.81
C ALA A 362 -7.87 5.47 -13.82
N ALA A 363 -6.73 5.49 -13.10
CA ALA A 363 -5.89 4.30 -12.95
C ALA A 363 -6.59 3.20 -12.14
N ILE A 364 -7.26 3.53 -11.04
CA ILE A 364 -8.01 2.56 -10.23
C ILE A 364 -9.20 2.00 -11.00
N GLU A 365 -9.90 2.81 -11.79
CA GLU A 365 -10.99 2.33 -12.66
C GLU A 365 -10.49 1.29 -13.67
N LYS A 366 -9.33 1.54 -14.28
CA LYS A 366 -8.74 0.65 -15.28
C LYS A 366 -8.18 -0.64 -14.67
N VAL A 367 -7.50 -0.55 -13.52
CA VAL A 367 -6.82 -1.68 -12.88
C VAL A 367 -7.75 -2.51 -11.99
N GLY A 368 -8.68 -1.85 -11.31
CA GLY A 368 -9.50 -2.46 -10.27
C GLY A 368 -10.66 -3.32 -10.78
N GLY A 369 -10.96 -3.29 -12.08
CA GLY A 369 -11.95 -4.14 -12.73
C GLY A 369 -13.20 -4.36 -11.89
N GLY A 370 -13.98 -3.32 -11.56
CA GLY A 370 -15.30 -3.47 -10.90
C GLY A 370 -15.36 -4.15 -9.52
N ALA A 371 -14.26 -4.64 -8.94
CA ALA A 371 -14.24 -5.27 -7.62
C ALA A 371 -14.59 -4.27 -6.50
N LYS A 372 -15.03 -4.77 -5.33
CA LYS A 372 -15.48 -3.92 -4.22
C LYS A 372 -14.41 -2.97 -3.64
N PRO A 373 -13.13 -3.36 -3.40
CA PRO A 373 -12.13 -2.44 -2.87
C PRO A 373 -11.86 -1.23 -3.79
N PRO A 374 -11.68 -1.41 -5.11
CA PRO A 374 -11.64 -0.30 -6.07
C PRO A 374 -12.86 0.62 -5.99
N ARG A 375 -14.09 0.10 -5.85
CA ARG A 375 -15.29 0.96 -5.72
C ARG A 375 -15.26 1.86 -4.49
N ARG A 376 -14.87 1.32 -3.33
CA ARG A 376 -14.71 2.13 -2.10
C ARG A 376 -13.60 3.17 -2.27
N ALA A 377 -12.46 2.78 -2.84
CA ALA A 377 -11.35 3.68 -3.10
C ALA A 377 -11.78 4.84 -4.01
N LEU A 378 -12.50 4.53 -5.09
CA LEU A 378 -13.04 5.53 -6.02
C LEU A 378 -14.03 6.48 -5.35
N ALA A 379 -14.92 6.00 -4.49
CA ALA A 379 -15.85 6.86 -3.75
C ALA A 379 -15.10 7.86 -2.85
N THR A 380 -14.11 7.38 -2.10
CA THR A 380 -13.27 8.21 -1.23
C THR A 380 -12.46 9.24 -2.02
N LEU A 381 -11.76 8.81 -3.07
CA LEU A 381 -10.94 9.71 -3.89
C LEU A 381 -11.78 10.71 -4.69
N SER A 382 -13.00 10.33 -5.09
CA SER A 382 -13.94 11.27 -5.74
C SER A 382 -14.34 12.41 -4.80
N LYS A 383 -14.52 12.13 -3.50
CA LYS A 383 -14.77 13.15 -2.48
C LYS A 383 -13.54 14.05 -2.31
N ALA A 384 -12.35 13.45 -2.17
CA ALA A 384 -11.08 14.18 -2.06
C ALA A 384 -10.82 15.10 -3.26
N LEU A 385 -11.10 14.64 -4.48
CA LEU A 385 -10.97 15.44 -5.70
C LEU A 385 -11.90 16.65 -5.69
N LYS A 386 -13.19 16.47 -5.34
CA LYS A 386 -14.15 17.58 -5.24
C LYS A 386 -13.68 18.66 -4.26
N MET A 387 -13.19 18.24 -3.09
CA MET A 387 -12.63 19.16 -2.09
C MET A 387 -11.40 19.89 -2.62
N SER A 388 -10.49 19.17 -3.29
CA SER A 388 -9.27 19.75 -3.87
C SER A 388 -9.55 20.78 -4.97
N THR A 389 -10.55 20.52 -5.82
CA THR A 389 -10.97 21.47 -6.86
C THR A 389 -11.57 22.74 -6.25
N ALA A 390 -12.37 22.62 -5.20
CA ALA A 390 -12.92 23.78 -4.48
C ALA A 390 -11.81 24.62 -3.82
N LEU A 391 -10.80 23.97 -3.25
CA LEU A 391 -9.60 24.64 -2.72
C LEU A 391 -8.82 25.37 -3.82
N ALA A 392 -8.66 24.76 -5.00
CA ALA A 392 -8.01 25.40 -6.15
C ALA A 392 -8.73 26.69 -6.58
N GLN A 393 -10.07 26.63 -6.66
CA GLN A 393 -10.90 27.77 -7.04
C GLN A 393 -10.79 28.92 -6.04
N SER A 394 -10.92 28.64 -4.75
CA SER A 394 -10.78 29.66 -3.70
C SER A 394 -9.42 30.37 -3.75
N ARG A 395 -8.35 29.64 -4.08
CA ARG A 395 -6.99 30.21 -4.21
C ARG A 395 -6.84 31.08 -5.46
N ALA A 396 -7.48 30.69 -6.57
CA ALA A 396 -7.52 31.51 -7.78
C ALA A 396 -8.28 32.83 -7.54
N ASP A 397 -9.38 32.78 -6.79
CA ASP A 397 -10.19 33.94 -6.45
C ASP A 397 -9.46 34.92 -5.50
N GLN A 398 -8.63 34.41 -4.58
CA GLN A 398 -7.77 35.22 -3.70
C GLN A 398 -6.58 35.88 -4.44
N GLY A 399 -6.22 35.39 -5.63
CA GLY A 399 -5.14 35.91 -6.46
C GLY A 399 -5.54 36.99 -7.46
N ALA A 400 -6.84 37.26 -7.64
CA ALA A 400 -7.33 38.33 -8.51
C ALA A 400 -7.32 39.68 -7.75
N PRO A 401 -6.75 40.78 -8.31
CA PRO A 401 -6.91 42.09 -7.70
C PRO A 401 -8.40 42.48 -7.73
N PRO A 402 -8.89 43.26 -6.74
CA PRO A 402 -10.28 43.71 -6.76
C PRO A 402 -10.44 44.78 -7.85
N GLU A 403 -10.84 44.37 -9.06
CA GLU A 403 -11.35 45.31 -10.05
C GLU A 403 -12.80 45.67 -9.72
N GLY A 404 -13.06 46.98 -9.78
CA GLY A 404 -14.20 47.62 -9.17
C GLY A 404 -15.55 47.29 -9.80
N MET A 405 -16.57 47.46 -8.97
CA MET A 405 -17.95 47.84 -9.32
C MET A 405 -18.50 47.31 -10.64
N LEU A 406 -19.31 46.25 -10.59
CA LEU A 406 -20.45 46.12 -11.50
C LEU A 406 -21.72 45.81 -10.72
N LYS A 407 -22.67 46.75 -10.89
CA LYS A 407 -24.00 46.80 -10.29
C LYS A 407 -24.84 45.62 -10.77
N ILE A 408 -25.52 44.96 -9.83
CA ILE A 408 -26.61 44.03 -10.15
C ILE A 408 -27.88 44.87 -10.31
N SER A 409 -28.34 45.04 -11.54
CA SER A 409 -29.73 45.39 -11.84
C SER A 409 -30.21 44.56 -13.03
N ASP A 410 -31.23 43.76 -12.75
CA ASP A 410 -32.29 43.25 -13.64
C ASP A 410 -31.94 42.39 -14.87
N ALA A 411 -32.39 41.12 -14.85
CA ALA A 411 -33.53 40.65 -15.66
C ALA A 411 -33.77 39.10 -15.59
N LEU A 412 -34.83 38.71 -14.85
CA LEU A 412 -35.87 37.67 -15.12
C LEU A 412 -35.52 36.18 -15.41
N PRO A 413 -36.47 35.22 -15.30
CA PRO A 413 -37.73 35.16 -14.54
C PRO A 413 -37.84 33.91 -13.62
N THR A 414 -38.77 33.98 -12.67
CA THR A 414 -39.23 32.88 -11.80
C THR A 414 -39.74 31.64 -12.57
N PRO A 415 -39.45 30.42 -12.09
CA PRO A 415 -40.33 29.27 -12.26
C PRO A 415 -41.03 28.91 -10.95
N SER A 416 -42.30 28.55 -11.11
CA SER A 416 -43.25 28.07 -10.11
C SER A 416 -42.76 26.86 -9.32
N GLN A 417 -43.20 26.83 -8.06
CA GLN A 417 -42.93 25.84 -7.02
C GLN A 417 -43.23 24.39 -7.42
N ALA A 418 -42.27 23.50 -7.12
CA ALA A 418 -42.55 22.16 -6.60
C ALA A 418 -41.36 21.69 -5.73
N SER A 419 -41.51 21.91 -4.42
CA SER A 419 -40.95 21.14 -3.29
C SER A 419 -39.52 20.57 -3.42
N LEU A 420 -38.53 21.33 -2.95
CA LEU A 420 -37.36 20.83 -2.21
C LEU A 420 -36.92 21.94 -1.24
N GLN A 421 -36.90 21.66 0.06
CA GLN A 421 -36.49 22.63 1.09
C GLN A 421 -35.00 22.99 0.92
N PRO A 422 -34.61 24.28 1.02
CA PRO A 422 -33.22 24.68 0.91
C PRO A 422 -32.46 24.44 2.22
N ILE A 423 -31.31 23.76 2.12
CA ILE A 423 -30.28 23.69 3.14
C ILE A 423 -29.60 25.07 3.17
N SER A 424 -30.16 26.02 3.91
CA SER A 424 -29.61 27.38 4.03
C SER A 424 -29.56 27.85 5.49
N ILE A 425 -29.00 27.03 6.38
CA ILE A 425 -28.70 27.40 7.78
C ILE A 425 -27.28 27.00 8.24
N LEU A 426 -26.44 26.32 7.43
CA LEU A 426 -25.10 25.88 7.88
C LEU A 426 -23.92 26.77 7.46
N GLU A 427 -24.16 27.86 6.72
CA GLU A 427 -23.07 28.71 6.18
C GLU A 427 -22.59 29.84 7.11
N GLN A 428 -23.10 29.96 8.35
CA GLN A 428 -22.71 31.08 9.23
C GLN A 428 -21.92 30.74 10.50
N GLN A 429 -21.59 29.48 10.81
CA GLN A 429 -20.82 29.17 12.03
C GLN A 429 -19.76 28.07 11.96
N THR A 430 -19.38 27.57 10.77
CA THR A 430 -18.26 26.62 10.66
C THR A 430 -17.29 27.06 9.57
N GLY A 431 -16.10 27.52 9.98
CA GLY A 431 -15.02 27.82 9.05
C GLY A 431 -14.54 26.56 8.31
N PRO A 432 -13.86 26.71 7.16
CA PRO A 432 -13.35 25.59 6.37
C PRO A 432 -12.55 24.57 7.20
N SER A 433 -11.85 25.03 8.25
CA SER A 433 -11.09 24.21 9.20
C SER A 433 -11.89 23.13 9.94
N LYS A 434 -13.19 23.33 10.22
CA LYS A 434 -14.02 22.32 10.93
C LYS A 434 -14.54 21.21 10.02
N ILE A 435 -14.86 21.52 8.76
CA ILE A 435 -15.27 20.53 7.74
C ILE A 435 -14.07 19.64 7.37
N LEU A 436 -12.86 20.20 7.42
CA LEU A 436 -11.61 19.48 7.26
C LEU A 436 -11.33 18.49 8.42
N HIS A 437 -11.68 18.83 9.66
CA HIS A 437 -11.30 18.06 10.85
C HIS A 437 -11.98 16.68 10.95
N GLU A 438 -13.31 16.62 10.91
CA GLU A 438 -14.05 15.33 11.02
C GLU A 438 -13.94 14.52 9.73
N SER A 439 -14.05 15.15 8.56
CA SER A 439 -14.06 14.40 7.30
C SER A 439 -12.70 13.81 6.93
N ILE A 440 -11.56 14.44 7.23
CA ILE A 440 -10.27 14.02 6.69
C ILE A 440 -9.58 13.06 7.64
N LEU A 441 -9.57 13.30 8.95
CA LEU A 441 -9.01 12.36 9.91
C LEU A 441 -9.80 11.05 9.93
N ASP A 442 -11.14 11.07 9.94
CA ASP A 442 -11.94 9.85 9.87
C ASP A 442 -11.70 9.09 8.55
N THR A 443 -11.64 9.81 7.41
CA THR A 443 -11.28 9.18 6.13
C THR A 443 -9.84 8.65 6.11
N TRP A 444 -8.93 9.15 6.95
CA TRP A 444 -7.54 8.71 6.98
C TRP A 444 -7.28 7.57 7.97
N THR A 445 -7.94 7.56 9.13
CA THR A 445 -7.84 6.49 10.12
C THR A 445 -8.77 5.32 9.80
N GLU A 446 -9.93 5.55 9.19
CA GLU A 446 -10.86 4.49 8.76
C GLU A 446 -10.49 3.95 7.36
N ALA A 447 -10.13 4.79 6.38
CA ALA A 447 -10.00 4.29 5.00
C ALA A 447 -8.69 3.55 4.71
N ASP A 448 -7.62 3.69 5.51
CA ASP A 448 -6.40 2.90 5.30
C ASP A 448 -6.60 1.43 5.73
N TRP A 449 -7.44 1.21 6.75
CA TRP A 449 -7.70 -0.10 7.32
C TRP A 449 -8.98 -0.74 6.76
N ASP A 450 -10.10 -0.02 6.64
CA ASP A 450 -11.40 -0.58 6.21
C ASP A 450 -11.51 -0.86 4.71
N LEU A 451 -10.59 -0.34 3.89
CA LEU A 451 -10.60 -0.61 2.45
C LEU A 451 -10.21 -2.06 2.15
N PHE A 452 -9.32 -2.62 2.98
CA PHE A 452 -8.78 -3.97 2.83
C PHE A 452 -8.97 -4.87 4.05
N SER A 453 -9.46 -4.34 5.18
CA SER A 453 -9.81 -5.10 6.38
C SER A 453 -11.33 -5.26 6.53
N ASP A 454 -11.77 -6.44 6.99
CA ASP A 454 -13.16 -6.66 7.43
C ASP A 454 -13.42 -6.13 8.85
N VAL A 455 -12.42 -5.52 9.48
CA VAL A 455 -12.51 -5.00 10.85
C VAL A 455 -12.98 -3.55 10.80
N ALA A 456 -14.28 -3.37 10.54
CA ALA A 456 -14.95 -2.18 11.02
C ALA A 456 -14.86 -2.19 12.55
N ALA A 457 -14.28 -1.14 13.12
CA ALA A 457 -14.39 -0.77 14.52
C ALA A 457 -13.87 -1.79 15.58
N PHE A 458 -12.62 -1.63 15.99
CA PHE A 458 -12.22 -1.94 17.37
C PHE A 458 -12.81 -0.96 18.41
N GLY A 459 -13.48 0.11 17.95
CA GLY A 459 -14.08 1.15 18.80
C GLY A 459 -15.55 0.95 19.18
N SER A 460 -16.28 0.00 18.57
CA SER A 460 -17.73 -0.15 18.82
C SER A 460 -18.10 -1.17 19.91
N GLU A 461 -17.18 -2.03 20.34
CA GLU A 461 -17.48 -3.11 21.31
C GLU A 461 -17.07 -2.81 22.76
N PHE A 462 -16.35 -1.71 23.03
CA PHE A 462 -15.97 -1.30 24.41
C PHE A 462 -16.67 -0.03 24.92
N GLY A 463 -17.66 0.49 24.18
CA GLY A 463 -18.54 1.58 24.63
C GLY A 463 -19.59 1.09 25.63
N GLY A 464 -19.17 0.70 26.83
CA GLY A 464 -20.07 0.09 27.81
C GLY A 464 -19.57 0.01 29.24
N PHE A 465 -18.76 0.98 29.71
CA PHE A 465 -18.57 1.19 31.15
C PHE A 465 -18.74 2.67 31.47
N ASN A 466 -19.99 3.05 31.73
CA ASN A 466 -20.31 4.30 32.39
C ASN A 466 -19.85 4.24 33.84
N ALA A 467 -19.30 5.37 34.28
CA ALA A 467 -18.94 5.67 35.65
C ALA A 467 -20.06 5.36 36.65
N ALA A 468 -19.65 4.81 37.79
CA ALA A 468 -20.20 5.10 39.10
C ALA A 468 -19.04 5.48 40.01
#